data_AF-A0A2V9VPL0-F1
#
_entry.id   AF-A0A2V9VPL0-F1
#
_cell.length_a   1.000
_cell.length_b   1.000
_cell.length_c   1.000
_cell.angle_alpha   90.00
_cell.angle_beta   90.00
_cell.angle_gamma   90.00
#
_symmetry.space_group_name_H-M   'P 1'
#
loop_
_entity.id
_entity.type
_entity.pdbx_description
1 polymer ?
#
loop_
_entity_poly.entity_id
_entity_poly.type
_entity_poly.pdbx_seq_one_letter_code
_entity_poly.pdbx_strand_id
1 'polypeptide(L)'
;LFARGAQLVDPKQYPDPVELQWNFKEVSERVASALSGISEETLRKPVPKEQPSLDGTLGGSIALLCLHESIHVGQMTYLRKWLGYEPAFG
;
A
#
# COMPACT_ATOMS: atom_id res chain seq x y z
N LEU A 1 3.07 8.11 16.06
CA LEU A 1 2.45 8.70 14.85
C LEU A 1 1.24 7.90 14.36
N PHE A 2 1.35 6.59 14.08
CA PHE A 2 0.30 5.84 13.35
C PHE A 2 -0.38 4.70 14.14
N ALA A 3 -0.26 4.68 15.47
CA ALA A 3 -0.95 3.68 16.28
C ALA A 3 -2.47 3.93 16.31
N ARG A 4 -3.26 2.88 16.56
CA ARG A 4 -4.70 3.02 16.76
C ARG A 4 -4.97 3.99 17.91
N GLY A 5 -5.82 5.00 17.68
CA GLY A 5 -6.14 6.03 18.67
C GLY A 5 -5.05 7.08 18.88
N ALA A 6 -4.03 7.13 18.03
CA ALA A 6 -3.01 8.17 18.08
C ALA A 6 -3.63 9.56 17.96
N GLN A 7 -3.17 10.48 18.81
CA GLN A 7 -3.55 11.89 18.76
C GLN A 7 -2.79 12.61 17.64
N LEU A 8 -3.38 13.71 17.15
CA LEU A 8 -2.69 14.60 16.23
C LEU A 8 -1.44 15.17 16.88
N VAL A 9 -0.36 15.19 16.13
CA VAL A 9 0.91 15.78 16.53
C VAL A 9 1.23 16.97 15.64
N ASP A 10 2.35 17.65 15.91
CA ASP A 10 2.86 18.70 15.04
C ASP A 10 2.99 18.19 13.59
N PRO A 11 2.44 18.90 12.58
CA PRO A 11 2.54 18.54 11.17
C PRO A 11 3.96 18.18 10.70
N LYS A 12 5.00 18.79 11.28
CA LYS A 12 6.42 18.54 10.94
C LYS A 12 6.91 17.16 11.34
N GLN A 13 6.16 16.43 12.17
CA GLN A 13 6.48 15.06 12.54
C GLN A 13 5.95 14.03 11.54
N TYR A 14 5.03 14.42 10.65
CA TYR A 14 4.61 13.57 9.55
C TYR A 14 5.66 13.62 8.42
N PRO A 15 5.80 12.55 7.63
CA PRO A 15 6.70 12.54 6.48
C PRO A 15 6.35 13.65 5.49
N ASP A 16 7.36 14.19 4.83
CA ASP A 16 7.18 15.22 3.82
C ASP A 16 6.38 14.66 2.61
N PRO A 17 5.33 15.37 2.12
CA PRO A 17 4.52 14.87 1.02
C PRO A 17 5.29 14.66 -0.29
N VAL A 18 6.33 15.47 -0.58
CA VAL A 18 7.14 15.33 -1.80
C VAL A 18 8.03 14.09 -1.68
N GLU A 19 8.64 13.89 -0.51
CA GLU A 19 9.40 12.68 -0.21
C GLU A 19 8.53 11.42 -0.33
N LEU A 20 7.30 11.45 0.21
CA LEU A 20 6.36 10.33 0.11
C LEU A 20 6.03 9.99 -1.36
N GLN A 21 5.79 10.99 -2.19
CA GLN A 21 5.49 10.78 -3.62
C GLN A 21 6.67 10.17 -4.37
N TRP A 22 7.88 10.63 -4.09
CA TRP A 22 9.09 10.05 -4.68
C TRP A 22 9.27 8.59 -4.23
N ASN A 23 9.24 8.34 -2.93
CA ASN A 23 9.39 6.98 -2.39
C ASN A 23 8.33 6.03 -2.96
N PHE A 24 7.08 6.48 -3.07
CA PHE A 24 6.00 5.70 -3.67
C PHE A 24 6.32 5.34 -5.12
N LYS A 25 6.67 6.33 -5.95
CA LYS A 25 7.03 6.13 -7.35
C LYS A 25 8.19 5.13 -7.51
N GLU A 26 9.26 5.33 -6.75
CA GLU A 26 10.45 4.48 -6.82
C GLU A 26 10.13 3.02 -6.45
N VAL A 27 9.39 2.81 -5.37
CA VAL A 27 8.99 1.45 -4.94
C VAL A 27 8.04 0.83 -5.97
N SER A 28 7.08 1.58 -6.52
CA SER A 28 6.18 1.08 -7.56
C SER A 28 6.93 0.63 -8.81
N GLU A 29 7.95 1.37 -9.26
CA GLU A 29 8.77 0.99 -10.41
C GLU A 29 9.53 -0.32 -10.17
N ARG A 30 10.12 -0.48 -8.97
CA ARG A 30 10.81 -1.71 -8.57
C ARG A 30 9.86 -2.89 -8.48
N VAL A 31 8.67 -2.71 -7.90
CA VAL A 31 7.65 -3.74 -7.79
C VAL A 31 7.16 -4.14 -9.18
N ALA A 32 6.85 -3.19 -10.06
CA ALA A 32 6.42 -3.47 -11.43
C ALA A 32 7.48 -4.27 -12.20
N SER A 33 8.76 -3.89 -12.09
CA SER A 33 9.87 -4.62 -12.70
C SER A 33 10.04 -6.03 -12.13
N ALA A 34 9.82 -6.23 -10.84
CA ALA A 34 9.91 -7.56 -10.22
C ALA A 34 8.75 -8.46 -10.65
N LEU A 35 7.54 -7.90 -10.76
CA LEU A 35 6.34 -8.63 -11.15
C LEU A 35 6.30 -8.99 -12.65
N SER A 36 6.92 -8.20 -13.53
CA SER A 36 6.90 -8.47 -14.98
C SER A 36 7.55 -9.80 -15.38
N GLY A 37 8.46 -10.33 -14.54
CA GLY A 37 9.18 -11.57 -14.81
C GLY A 37 8.84 -12.72 -13.85
N ILE A 38 7.84 -12.56 -12.98
CA ILE A 38 7.57 -13.56 -11.94
C ILE A 38 6.86 -14.78 -12.54
N SER A 39 7.36 -15.98 -12.22
CA SER A 39 6.72 -17.23 -12.64
C SER A 39 5.57 -17.61 -11.72
N GLU A 40 4.58 -18.33 -12.25
CA GLU A 40 3.48 -18.91 -11.46
C GLU A 40 3.99 -19.85 -10.36
N GLU A 41 5.03 -20.64 -10.66
CA GLU A 41 5.70 -21.48 -9.66
C GLU A 41 6.24 -20.65 -8.49
N THR A 42 6.82 -19.48 -8.77
CA THR A 42 7.33 -18.57 -7.73
C THR A 42 6.19 -17.99 -6.90
N LEU A 43 5.07 -17.62 -7.54
CA LEU A 43 3.88 -17.13 -6.82
C LEU A 43 3.30 -18.18 -5.85
N ARG A 44 3.41 -19.47 -6.18
CA ARG A 44 2.93 -20.57 -5.33
C ARG A 44 3.86 -20.92 -4.17
N LYS A 45 5.07 -20.35 -4.11
CA LYS A 45 6.00 -20.64 -3.01
C LYS A 45 5.40 -20.19 -1.68
N PRO A 46 5.58 -20.98 -0.60
CA PRO A 46 5.14 -20.58 0.73
C PRO A 46 5.94 -19.36 1.22
N VAL A 47 5.30 -18.51 2.00
CA VAL A 47 5.96 -17.40 2.70
C VAL A 47 6.17 -17.75 4.19
N PRO A 48 7.08 -17.04 4.89
CA PRO A 48 7.22 -17.20 6.35
C PRO A 48 5.88 -17.00 7.06
N LYS A 49 5.68 -17.70 8.18
CA LYS A 49 4.40 -17.68 8.92
C LYS A 49 4.02 -16.29 9.42
N GLU A 50 5.01 -15.45 9.68
CA GLU A 50 4.87 -14.08 10.15
C GLU A 50 4.47 -13.12 9.02
N GLN A 51 4.64 -13.54 7.76
CA GLN A 51 4.29 -12.72 6.61
C GLN A 51 2.78 -12.80 6.33
N PRO A 52 2.06 -11.67 6.28
CA PRO A 52 0.64 -11.66 5.94
C PRO A 52 0.38 -12.19 4.52
N SER A 53 -0.51 -13.17 4.40
CA SER A 53 -0.95 -13.77 3.14
C SER A 53 -2.37 -14.31 3.27
N LEU A 54 -3.14 -14.25 2.19
CA LEU A 54 -4.51 -14.79 2.14
C LEU A 54 -4.54 -16.33 2.17
N ASP A 55 -3.50 -16.98 1.63
CA ASP A 55 -3.45 -18.44 1.45
C ASP A 55 -2.10 -19.06 1.85
N GLY A 56 -1.19 -18.27 2.43
CA GLY A 56 0.15 -18.71 2.83
C GLY A 56 1.19 -18.71 1.71
N THR A 57 0.86 -18.26 0.50
CA THR A 57 1.78 -18.16 -0.64
C THR A 57 2.29 -16.73 -0.86
N LEU A 58 3.30 -16.59 -1.73
CA LEU A 58 3.77 -15.29 -2.19
C LEU A 58 2.68 -14.56 -2.99
N GLY A 59 1.96 -15.28 -3.85
CA GLY A 59 0.81 -14.76 -4.60
C GLY A 59 -0.28 -14.25 -3.67
N GLY A 60 -0.61 -15.00 -2.62
CA GLY A 60 -1.56 -14.56 -1.59
C GLY A 60 -1.09 -13.35 -0.79
N SER A 61 0.22 -13.16 -0.61
CA SER A 61 0.79 -11.95 0.01
C SER A 61 0.62 -10.73 -0.90
N ILE A 62 0.91 -10.87 -2.19
CA ILE A 62 0.72 -9.80 -3.18
C ILE A 62 -0.76 -9.44 -3.29
N ALA A 63 -1.64 -10.42 -3.36
CA ALA A 63 -3.09 -10.20 -3.40
C ALA A 63 -3.59 -9.44 -2.15
N LEU A 64 -3.07 -9.79 -0.97
CA LEU A 64 -3.37 -9.06 0.26
C LEU A 64 -2.92 -7.60 0.20
N LEU A 65 -1.71 -7.33 -0.32
CA LEU A 65 -1.20 -5.96 -0.49
C LEU A 65 -2.06 -5.14 -1.46
N CYS A 66 -2.50 -5.71 -2.58
CA CYS A 66 -3.41 -5.04 -3.51
C CYS A 66 -4.77 -4.71 -2.86
N LEU A 67 -5.32 -5.63 -2.06
CA LEU A 67 -6.55 -5.39 -1.30
C LEU A 67 -6.34 -4.28 -0.26
N HIS A 68 -5.23 -4.33 0.47
CA HIS A 68 -4.88 -3.35 1.49
C HIS A 68 -4.74 -1.93 0.89
N GLU A 69 -4.06 -1.80 -0.24
CA GLU A 69 -3.95 -0.54 -0.98
C GLU A 69 -5.32 -0.02 -1.41
N SER A 70 -6.15 -0.88 -2.00
CA SER A 70 -7.51 -0.53 -2.43
C SER A 70 -8.37 0.03 -1.30
N ILE A 71 -8.27 -0.55 -0.10
CA ILE A 71 -8.97 -0.07 1.10
C ILE A 71 -8.51 1.34 1.46
N HIS A 72 -7.20 1.60 1.47
CA HIS A 72 -6.67 2.90 1.84
C HIS A 72 -6.93 3.97 0.78
N VAL A 73 -6.89 3.63 -0.51
CA VAL A 73 -7.30 4.54 -1.61
C VAL A 73 -8.78 4.90 -1.49
N GLY A 74 -9.63 3.95 -1.10
CA GLY A 74 -11.04 4.22 -0.80
C GLY A 74 -11.20 5.20 0.36
N GLN A 75 -10.49 5.01 1.47
CA GLN A 75 -10.50 5.94 2.61
C GLN A 75 -10.04 7.35 2.21
N MET A 76 -8.96 7.47 1.43
CA MET A 76 -8.51 8.76 0.90
C MET A 76 -9.57 9.43 0.03
N THR A 77 -10.30 8.67 -0.77
CA THR A 77 -11.38 9.19 -1.61
C THR A 77 -12.50 9.81 -0.77
N TYR A 78 -12.89 9.19 0.35
CA TYR A 78 -13.86 9.79 1.27
C TYR A 78 -13.38 11.13 1.83
N LEU A 79 -12.12 11.21 2.26
CA LEU A 79 -11.53 12.44 2.80
C LEU A 79 -11.46 13.54 1.74
N ARG A 80 -11.05 13.21 0.51
CA ARG A 80 -10.99 14.16 -0.61
C ARG A 80 -12.36 14.75 -0.93
N LYS A 81 -13.38 13.90 -1.04
CA LYS A 81 -14.76 14.35 -1.28
C LYS A 81 -15.28 15.25 -0.17
N TRP A 82 -15.00 14.91 1.09
CA TRP A 82 -15.39 15.76 2.23
C TRP A 82 -14.74 17.16 2.12
N LEU A 83 -13.48 17.23 1.70
CA LEU A 83 -12.77 18.50 1.50
C LEU A 83 -13.14 19.25 0.20
N GLY A 84 -14.10 18.73 -0.59
CA GLY A 84 -14.54 19.36 -1.84
C GLY A 84 -13.62 19.08 -3.04
N TYR A 85 -12.72 18.10 -2.94
CA TYR A 85 -11.87 17.66 -4.06
C TYR A 85 -12.50 16.49 -4.82
N GLU A 86 -12.09 16.34 -6.08
CA GLU A 86 -12.35 15.15 -6.89
C GLU A 86 -11.80 13.87 -6.22
N PRO A 87 -12.43 12.70 -6.46
CA PRO A 87 -11.99 11.44 -5.89
C PRO A 87 -10.52 11.12 -6.22
N ALA A 88 -9.86 10.31 -5.38
CA ALA A 88 -8.47 9.93 -5.62
C ALA A 88 -8.33 8.98 -6.84
N PHE A 89 -9.41 8.27 -7.16
CA PHE A 89 -9.55 7.35 -8.27
C PHE A 89 -11.02 7.34 -8.72
N GLY A 90 -11.26 7.32 -10.04
CA GLY A 90 -12.58 7.42 -10.66
C GLY A 90 -12.67 8.58 -11.63
#